data_AF-A0A517D8K1-F1
#
_entry.id   AF-A0A517D8K1-F1
#
_cell.length_a   1.000
_cell.length_b   1.000
_cell.length_c   1.000
_cell.angle_alpha   90.00
_cell.angle_beta   90.00
_cell.angle_gamma   90.00
#
_symmetry.space_group_name_H-M   'P 1'
#
loop_
_entity.id
_entity.type
_entity.pdbx_description
1 polymer ?
#
loop_
_entity_poly.entity_id
_entity_poly.type
_entity_poly.pdbx_seq_one_letter_code
_entity_poly.pdbx_strand_id
1 'polypeptide(L)'
;MKINEIYTAYVSWGTGGKRRPVLVIKSDEDFFEFYNITSKYNEKSRFIQRQYYPIKYWKESGLKKQSYVDVGRILNLPVEAVVLKFVGELTRDDKIGLANFISNLDY
;
A
#
# COMPACT_ATOMS: atom_id res chain seq x y z
N MET A 1 13.09 -2.64 -6.11
CA MET A 1 12.06 -1.64 -5.73
C MET A 1 12.66 -0.74 -4.66
N LYS A 2 12.06 0.41 -4.36
CA LYS A 2 12.48 1.28 -3.27
C LYS A 2 11.35 1.48 -2.26
N ILE A 3 11.75 1.68 -1.01
CA ILE A 3 10.83 2.00 0.08
C ILE A 3 10.05 3.27 -0.28
N ASN A 4 8.74 3.28 0.02
CA ASN A 4 7.75 4.30 -0.30
C ASN A 4 7.30 4.39 -1.76
N GLU A 5 7.80 3.53 -2.64
CA GLU A 5 7.25 3.40 -4.00
C GLU A 5 5.92 2.64 -3.98
N ILE A 6 5.02 3.06 -4.87
CA ILE A 6 3.72 2.45 -5.10
C ILE A 6 3.80 1.65 -6.40
N TYR A 7 3.42 0.38 -6.30
CA TYR A 7 3.27 -0.51 -7.45
C TYR A 7 1.84 -1.03 -7.53
N THR A 8 1.44 -1.58 -8.67
CA THR A 8 0.29 -2.49 -8.73
C THR A 8 0.74 -3.95 -8.86
N ALA A 9 0.31 -4.77 -7.92
CA ALA A 9 0.43 -6.22 -7.96
C ALA A 9 -0.83 -6.85 -8.57
N TYR A 10 -0.66 -7.83 -9.48
CA TYR A 10 -1.78 -8.61 -10.01
C TYR A 10 -2.11 -9.77 -9.05
N VAL A 11 -3.34 -9.78 -8.52
CA VAL A 11 -3.83 -10.86 -7.65
C VAL A 11 -4.80 -11.73 -8.45
N SER A 12 -4.43 -13.00 -8.66
CA SER A 12 -5.24 -14.00 -9.38
C SER A 12 -6.15 -14.79 -8.43
N TRP A 13 -7.36 -15.11 -8.89
CA TRP A 13 -8.42 -15.83 -8.18
C TRP A 13 -8.80 -17.10 -8.98
N GLY A 14 -7.89 -17.59 -9.84
CA GLY A 14 -8.09 -18.75 -10.70
C GLY A 14 -8.61 -18.40 -12.09
N THR A 15 -9.86 -17.92 -12.19
CA THR A 15 -10.51 -17.60 -13.48
C THR A 15 -10.35 -16.14 -13.91
N GLY A 16 -9.65 -15.34 -13.12
CA GLY A 16 -9.41 -13.92 -13.37
C GLY A 16 -8.59 -13.30 -12.26
N GLY A 17 -8.48 -11.97 -12.26
CA GLY A 17 -7.70 -11.29 -11.24
C GLY A 17 -7.80 -9.78 -11.34
N LYS A 18 -7.25 -9.11 -10.34
CA LYS A 18 -7.28 -7.65 -10.24
C LYS A 18 -5.93 -7.10 -9.84
N ARG A 19 -5.55 -6.00 -10.50
CA ARG A 19 -4.40 -5.20 -10.08
C ARG A 19 -4.77 -4.36 -8.86
N ARG A 20 -3.97 -4.45 -7.80
CA ARG A 20 -4.15 -3.71 -6.54
C ARG A 20 -2.90 -2.88 -6.28
N PRO A 21 -3.05 -1.59 -5.92
CA PRO A 21 -1.92 -0.80 -5.49
C PRO A 21 -1.35 -1.32 -4.16
N VAL A 22 -0.05 -1.32 -4.02
CA VAL A 22 0.72 -1.74 -2.85
C VAL A 22 1.83 -0.74 -2.58
N LEU A 23 2.14 -0.50 -1.30
CA LEU A 23 3.22 0.38 -0.86
C LEU A 23 4.40 -0.46 -0.42
N VAL A 24 5.55 -0.33 -1.08
CA VAL A 24 6.78 -1.03 -0.70
C VAL A 24 7.33 -0.43 0.60
N ILE A 25 7.58 -1.27 1.61
CA ILE A 25 8.18 -0.85 2.88
C ILE A 25 9.57 -1.44 3.10
N LYS A 26 9.88 -2.54 2.42
CA LYS A 26 11.21 -3.15 2.37
C LYS A 26 11.29 -4.02 1.12
N SER A 27 12.48 -4.12 0.53
CA SER A 27 12.74 -5.05 -0.56
C SER A 27 14.19 -5.45 -0.60
N ASP A 28 14.45 -6.68 -0.97
CA ASP A 28 15.76 -7.20 -1.36
C ASP A 28 15.68 -7.75 -2.79
N GLU A 29 16.63 -8.61 -3.17
CA GLU A 29 16.71 -9.20 -4.52
C GLU A 29 15.60 -10.22 -4.77
N ASP A 30 15.17 -10.95 -3.74
CA ASP A 30 14.28 -12.10 -3.86
C ASP A 30 12.85 -11.78 -3.42
N PHE A 31 12.70 -10.91 -2.42
CA PHE A 31 11.46 -10.63 -1.73
C PHE A 31 11.18 -9.14 -1.57
N PHE A 32 9.91 -8.81 -1.37
CA PHE A 32 9.52 -7.48 -0.92
C PHE A 32 8.35 -7.52 0.05
N GLU A 33 8.45 -6.68 1.06
CA GLU A 33 7.41 -6.45 2.03
C GLU A 33 6.62 -5.19 1.65
N PHE A 34 5.30 -5.25 1.82
CA PHE A 34 4.42 -4.16 1.44
C PHE A 34 3.17 -4.06 2.32
N TYR A 35 2.61 -2.85 2.33
CA TYR A 35 1.24 -2.60 2.78
C TYR A 35 0.28 -2.60 1.59
N ASN A 36 -0.95 -3.06 1.81
CA ASN A 36 -2.01 -2.90 0.82
C ASN A 36 -2.44 -1.44 0.73
N ILE A 37 -2.77 -0.98 -0.49
CA ILE A 37 -3.46 0.30 -0.68
C ILE A 37 -4.89 0.03 -1.14
N THR A 38 -5.85 0.67 -0.49
CA THR A 38 -7.27 0.46 -0.77
C THR A 38 -8.03 1.76 -0.90
N SER A 39 -8.99 1.80 -1.82
CA SER A 39 -9.97 2.89 -1.94
C SER A 39 -11.29 2.57 -1.25
N LYS A 40 -11.38 1.45 -0.52
CA LYS A 40 -12.62 0.94 0.08
C LYS A 40 -12.75 1.28 1.57
N TYR A 41 -12.08 2.34 2.04
CA TYR A 41 -12.09 2.76 3.45
C TYR A 41 -13.50 2.93 4.01
N ASN A 42 -14.38 3.62 3.27
CA ASN A 42 -15.76 3.88 3.71
C ASN A 42 -16.61 2.62 3.89
N GLU A 43 -16.21 1.48 3.31
CA GLU A 43 -16.90 0.19 3.45
C GLU A 43 -16.43 -0.61 4.67
N LYS A 44 -15.37 -0.17 5.37
CA LYS A 44 -14.77 -0.87 6.50
C LYS A 44 -15.40 -0.46 7.83
N SER A 45 -15.38 -1.37 8.81
CA SER A 45 -15.78 -1.05 10.18
C SER A 45 -14.84 -0.01 10.80
N ARG A 46 -15.31 0.74 11.80
CA ARG A 46 -14.46 1.71 12.53
C ARG A 46 -13.20 1.07 13.11
N PHE A 47 -13.31 -0.18 13.57
CA PHE A 47 -12.18 -0.95 14.08
C PHE A 47 -11.08 -1.12 13.01
N ILE A 48 -11.45 -1.52 11.78
CA ILE A 48 -10.51 -1.68 10.67
C ILE A 48 -10.00 -0.32 10.16
N GLN A 49 -10.88 0.68 10.07
CA GLN A 49 -10.52 2.03 9.60
C GLN A 49 -9.42 2.69 10.44
N ARG A 50 -9.34 2.37 11.74
CA ARG A 50 -8.27 2.87 12.62
C ARG A 50 -6.87 2.46 12.18
N GLN A 51 -6.73 1.43 11.35
CA GLN A 51 -5.45 0.95 10.81
C GLN A 51 -5.14 1.54 9.42
N TYR A 52 -5.97 2.45 8.91
CA TYR A 52 -5.90 2.90 7.52
C TYR A 52 -5.41 4.35 7.48
N TYR A 53 -4.14 4.54 7.11
CA TYR A 53 -3.58 5.88 6.92
C TYR A 53 -4.13 6.50 5.62
N PRO A 54 -4.78 7.68 5.66
CA PRO A 54 -5.23 8.37 4.46
C PRO A 54 -4.05 8.96 3.69
N ILE A 55 -3.87 8.55 2.42
CA ILE A 55 -2.89 9.18 1.53
C ILE A 55 -3.45 10.55 1.13
N LYS A 56 -2.85 11.62 1.65
CA LYS A 56 -3.35 13.00 1.49
C LYS A 56 -3.14 13.50 0.06
N TYR A 57 -1.98 13.23 -0.52
CA TYR A 57 -1.56 13.68 -1.84
C TYR A 57 -1.61 12.55 -2.87
N TRP A 58 -2.67 11.73 -2.81
CA TRP A 58 -2.80 10.53 -3.63
C TRP A 58 -2.67 10.77 -5.14
N LYS A 59 -3.09 11.95 -5.64
CA LYS A 59 -2.94 12.34 -7.05
C LYS A 59 -1.47 12.44 -7.46
N GLU A 60 -0.66 13.09 -6.62
CA GLU A 60 0.78 13.26 -6.84
C GLU A 60 1.51 11.92 -6.75
N SER A 61 1.04 11.01 -5.90
CA SER A 61 1.54 9.63 -5.83
C SER A 61 1.05 8.71 -6.97
N GLY A 62 0.38 9.25 -7.99
CA GLY A 62 -0.05 8.51 -9.19
C GLY A 62 -1.34 7.69 -9.03
N LEU A 63 -2.04 7.81 -7.90
CA LEU A 63 -3.30 7.10 -7.68
C LEU A 63 -4.45 7.84 -8.38
N LYS A 64 -5.47 7.07 -8.80
CA LYS A 64 -6.62 7.61 -9.55
C LYS A 64 -7.74 8.18 -8.68
N LYS A 65 -7.72 7.89 -7.38
CA LYS A 65 -8.72 8.33 -6.39
C LYS A 65 -8.18 8.22 -4.98
N GLN A 66 -8.87 8.86 -4.03
CA GLN A 66 -8.58 8.76 -2.60
C GLN A 66 -8.39 7.31 -2.19
N SER A 67 -7.24 7.04 -1.59
CA SER A 67 -6.84 5.70 -1.15
C SER A 67 -6.12 5.79 0.19
N TYR A 68 -5.97 4.64 0.84
CA TYR A 68 -5.50 4.51 2.20
C TYR A 68 -4.49 3.38 2.26
N VAL A 69 -3.40 3.56 3.02
CA VAL A 69 -2.44 2.51 3.34
C VAL A 69 -3.00 1.70 4.50
N ASP A 70 -3.22 0.41 4.27
CA ASP A 70 -3.63 -0.54 5.31
C ASP A 70 -2.39 -1.03 6.05
N VAL A 71 -2.13 -0.47 7.24
CA VAL A 71 -0.97 -0.86 8.06
C VAL A 71 -1.28 -2.00 9.04
N GLY A 72 -2.51 -2.53 9.01
CA GLY A 72 -2.93 -3.61 9.89
C GLY A 72 -2.24 -4.94 9.58
N ARG A 73 -1.67 -5.09 8.38
CA ARG A 73 -0.92 -6.28 7.99
C ARG A 73 0.20 -5.96 7.00
N ILE A 74 1.40 -6.41 7.33
CA ILE A 74 2.53 -6.50 6.39
C ILE A 74 2.39 -7.81 5.59
N LEU A 75 2.52 -7.71 4.27
CA LEU A 75 2.58 -8.86 3.37
C LEU A 75 3.95 -8.95 2.74
N ASN A 76 4.39 -10.16 2.41
CA ASN A 76 5.64 -10.45 1.72
C ASN A 76 5.35 -11.33 0.50
N LEU A 77 6.02 -11.05 -0.63
CA LEU A 77 5.94 -11.86 -1.84
C LEU A 77 7.33 -11.98 -2.50
N PRO A 78 7.63 -13.12 -3.15
CA PRO A 78 8.77 -13.20 -4.05
C PRO A 78 8.61 -12.22 -5.22
N VAL A 79 9.68 -11.51 -5.59
CA VAL A 79 9.67 -10.54 -6.69
C VAL A 79 9.30 -11.22 -8.02
N GLU A 80 9.84 -12.40 -8.27
CA GLU A 80 9.60 -13.20 -9.48
C GLU A 80 8.18 -13.75 -9.61
N ALA A 81 7.46 -13.89 -8.49
CA ALA A 81 6.13 -14.49 -8.46
C ALA A 81 5.01 -13.51 -8.86
N VAL A 82 5.31 -12.21 -9.02
CA VAL A 82 4.30 -11.18 -9.24
C VAL A 82 4.68 -10.16 -10.31
N VAL A 83 3.77 -9.91 -11.25
CA VAL A 83 3.93 -8.86 -12.25
C VAL A 83 3.59 -7.50 -11.64
N LEU A 84 4.63 -6.74 -11.29
CA LEU A 84 4.51 -5.39 -10.74
C LEU A 84 4.49 -4.33 -11.85
N LYS A 85 3.75 -3.25 -11.62
CA LYS A 85 3.81 -2.03 -12.46
C LYS A 85 3.93 -0.81 -11.57
N PHE A 86 4.95 0.00 -11.80
CA PHE A 86 5.16 1.24 -11.07
C PHE A 86 3.96 2.19 -11.25
N VAL A 87 3.59 2.87 -10.16
CA VAL A 87 2.51 3.85 -10.12
C VAL A 87 3.06 5.23 -9.79
N GLY A 88 3.94 5.31 -8.80
CA GLY A 88 4.45 6.56 -8.25
C GLY A 88 5.10 6.32 -6.90
N GLU A 89 5.21 7.37 -6.11
CA GLU A 89 5.82 7.33 -4.77
C GLU A 89 4.99 8.17 -3.81
N LEU A 90 4.98 7.84 -2.52
CA LEU A 90 4.41 8.74 -1.53
C LEU A 90 5.12 10.09 -1.56
N THR A 91 4.37 11.17 -1.36
CA THR A 91 4.98 12.49 -1.16
C THR A 91 5.74 12.52 0.16
N ARG A 92 6.62 13.51 0.33
CA ARG A 92 7.34 13.70 1.60
C ARG A 92 6.38 13.80 2.79
N ASP A 93 5.29 14.55 2.63
CA ASP A 93 4.30 14.77 3.68
C ASP A 93 3.54 13.48 4.02
N ASP A 94 3.23 12.66 3.01
CA ASP A 94 2.60 11.36 3.25
C ASP A 94 3.56 10.34 3.86
N LYS A 95 4.86 10.39 3.55
CA LYS A 95 5.87 9.55 4.24
C LYS A 95 5.96 9.89 5.73
N ILE A 96 6.06 11.18 6.06
CA ILE A 96 6.11 11.65 7.46
C ILE A 96 4.79 11.33 8.17
N GLY A 97 3.66 11.60 7.50
CA GLY A 97 2.33 11.32 8.03
C GLY A 97 2.11 9.83 8.33
N LEU A 98 2.52 8.94 7.42
CA LEU A 98 2.43 7.51 7.60
C LEU A 98 3.33 7.02 8.73
N ALA A 99 4.59 7.49 8.79
CA ALA A 99 5.51 7.14 9.87
C ALA A 99 4.95 7.54 11.24
N ASN A 100 4.45 8.78 11.37
CA ASN A 100 3.82 9.25 12.59
C ASN A 100 2.55 8.46 12.92
N PHE A 101 1.74 8.12 11.92
CA PHE A 101 0.54 7.33 12.12
C PHE A 101 0.87 5.96 12.71
N ILE A 102 1.86 5.25 12.15
CA ILE A 102 2.31 3.95 12.64
C ILE A 102 2.87 4.04 14.06
N SER A 103 3.70 5.05 14.36
CA SER A 103 4.29 5.22 15.70
C SER A 103 3.27 5.52 16.80
N ASN A 104 2.08 5.99 16.45
CA ASN A 104 0.99 6.29 17.39
C ASN A 104 -0.12 5.23 17.38
N LEU A 105 0.09 4.08 16.73
CA LEU A 105 -0.84 2.96 16.85
C LEU A 105 -0.58 2.23 18.18
N ASP A 106 -1.54 2.36 19.09
CA ASP A 106 -1.61 1.52 20.28
C ASP A 106 -1.98 0.09 19.85
N TYR A 107 -1.07 -0.87 20.10
CA TYR A 107 -1.33 -2.30 19.93
C TYR A 107 -1.81 -2.92 21.24
#